data_AF-A0A9D0ZIY7-F1
#
_entry.id   AF-A0A9D0ZIY7-F1
#
_cell.length_a   1.000
_cell.length_b   1.000
_cell.length_c   1.000
_cell.angle_alpha   90.00
_cell.angle_beta   90.00
_cell.angle_gamma   90.00
#
_symmetry.space_group_name_H-M   'P 1'
#
loop_
_entity.id
_entity.type
_entity.pdbx_description
1 polymer ?
#
loop_
_entity_poly.entity_id
_entity_poly.type
_entity_poly.pdbx_seq_one_letter_code
_entity_poly.pdbx_strand_id
1 'polypeptide(L)'
;MTEENYKYRTSPFLLRNQFKGKGKLQVPIIPRFQSKEDDFTDLRLIGFDKAKLESDNHLNRMVHFFLYDYKFERVWKNPDADLEKLKRYRAVLSPDFSMYTEMAPVMQLFNTFRNRWCGAYYASKGIRVIPSVSWGEENTFEFCFDGIEKGSTVAVSTYMVSAHNNHSDQKEFFLKGYNEMLRQIEPERIICYNEPFPEMQGNIVFVDYELSSWRYMNDDPYVPSKYAKYICGAEPWPEDCDIIIKSTGHILSDYEIKGMGSAYGGKWRPSRPEDERFLGEPGDINKSRTDGKRGGYDRETKIGEDGRATKERHHTDHDNPRAHTDPHDHDIDWSNGYPKPGPPINYPDGAPEFKAYEVKFMSKIIEKNSLEDNRFKTISDFKWCVNSGGEIEFEYNDRVFGIFPKLKRTSESGMQMLICEKFVDNQQKTEKWCKDVDEVLEYMIDGERLRDIITKVEVTDRTI
;
A
#
# COMPACT_ATOMS: atom_id res chain seq x y z
N MET A 1 25.90 38.28 16.43
CA MET A 1 24.64 37.53 16.27
C MET A 1 23.51 38.53 16.39
N THR A 2 22.57 38.59 15.44
CA THR A 2 21.42 39.52 15.54
C THR A 2 20.45 39.05 16.62
N GLU A 3 19.64 39.97 17.17
CA GLU A 3 18.59 39.63 18.14
C GLU A 3 17.57 38.65 17.54
N GLU A 4 17.24 38.81 16.26
CA GLU A 4 16.39 37.90 15.50
C GLU A 4 16.99 36.48 15.45
N ASN A 5 18.29 36.37 15.13
CA ASN A 5 18.99 35.07 15.14
C ASN A 5 19.03 34.46 16.54
N TYR A 6 19.18 35.27 17.59
CA TYR A 6 19.13 34.77 18.96
C TYR A 6 17.73 34.24 19.30
N LYS A 7 16.67 35.03 19.05
CA LYS A 7 15.27 34.63 19.29
C LYS A 7 14.89 33.36 18.52
N TYR A 8 15.28 33.26 17.25
CA TYR A 8 15.05 32.07 16.44
C TYR A 8 15.77 30.84 17.03
N ARG A 9 17.07 30.95 17.32
CA ARG A 9 17.89 29.83 17.83
C ARG A 9 17.56 29.39 19.25
N THR A 10 16.98 30.28 20.05
CA THR A 10 16.53 30.01 21.43
C THR A 10 15.05 29.69 21.51
N SER A 11 14.34 29.72 20.37
CA SER A 11 12.94 29.33 20.31
C SER A 11 12.80 27.89 20.79
N PRO A 12 12.03 27.64 21.87
CA PRO A 12 11.80 26.28 22.33
C PRO A 12 11.18 25.41 21.23
N PHE A 13 10.43 26.02 20.31
CA PHE A 13 9.84 25.33 19.17
C PHE A 13 10.89 24.76 18.22
N LEU A 14 11.92 25.55 17.90
CA LEU A 14 13.05 25.09 17.09
C LEU A 14 13.85 24.00 17.84
N LEU A 15 14.10 24.22 19.12
CA LEU A 15 14.94 23.34 19.95
C LEU A 15 14.23 22.05 20.39
N ARG A 16 12.90 22.00 20.31
CA ARG A 16 12.05 20.88 20.75
C ARG A 16 12.31 20.45 22.21
N ASN A 17 12.70 21.38 23.07
CA ASN A 17 13.14 21.13 24.45
C ASN A 17 12.14 21.58 25.53
N GLN A 18 10.89 21.84 25.17
CA GLN A 18 9.83 22.27 26.11
C GLN A 18 9.47 21.19 27.13
N PHE A 19 9.59 19.92 26.72
CA PHE A 19 9.13 18.77 27.49
C PHE A 19 10.36 17.97 27.90
N LYS A 20 10.53 17.78 29.21
CA LYS A 20 11.62 16.98 29.74
C LYS A 20 11.30 15.50 29.57
N GLY A 21 12.28 14.75 29.08
CA GLY A 21 12.23 13.30 29.00
C GLY A 21 13.00 12.62 30.13
N LYS A 22 13.11 11.29 30.02
CA LYS A 22 14.01 10.47 30.86
C LYS A 22 15.18 9.94 30.03
N GLY A 23 16.23 9.51 30.72
CA GLY A 23 17.40 8.88 30.09
C GLY A 23 18.26 9.84 29.27
N LYS A 24 19.19 9.26 28.49
CA LYS A 24 20.16 10.03 27.68
C LYS A 24 19.51 10.75 26.51
N LEU A 25 18.46 10.16 25.95
CA LEU A 25 17.78 10.65 24.74
C LEU A 25 16.78 11.77 25.04
N GLN A 26 16.40 11.96 26.31
CA GLN A 26 15.45 12.99 26.75
C GLN A 26 14.14 12.97 25.94
N VAL A 27 13.66 11.78 25.58
CA VAL A 27 12.41 11.59 24.83
C VAL A 27 11.23 12.10 25.69
N PRO A 28 10.43 13.08 25.20
CA PRO A 28 9.32 13.65 25.96
C PRO A 28 8.35 12.61 26.49
N ILE A 29 7.83 12.84 27.70
CA ILE A 29 6.82 11.95 28.29
C ILE A 29 5.42 12.42 27.87
N ILE A 30 4.64 11.54 27.26
CA ILE A 30 3.20 11.73 27.09
C ILE A 30 2.53 11.39 28.43
N PRO A 31 1.78 12.31 29.05
CA PRO A 31 1.09 12.04 30.31
C PRO A 31 0.11 10.87 30.18
N ARG A 32 0.01 10.05 31.23
CA ARG A 32 -0.89 8.89 31.28
C ARG A 32 -2.34 9.29 30.97
N PHE A 33 -2.92 8.61 29.98
CA PHE A 33 -4.32 8.80 29.59
C PHE A 33 -5.26 8.52 30.78
N GLN A 34 -6.08 9.51 31.13
CA GLN A 34 -7.10 9.38 32.16
C GLN A 34 -8.40 8.90 31.50
N SER A 35 -8.63 7.59 31.59
CA SER A 35 -9.81 6.90 31.04
C SER A 35 -11.10 7.37 31.72
N LYS A 36 -12.15 7.57 30.91
CA LYS A 36 -13.54 7.71 31.35
C LYS A 36 -14.29 6.42 31.04
N GLU A 37 -15.38 6.18 31.75
CA GLU A 37 -16.16 4.93 31.69
C GLU A 37 -16.62 4.56 30.27
N ASP A 38 -16.97 5.56 29.47
CA ASP A 38 -17.52 5.41 28.13
C ASP A 38 -16.47 5.50 27.01
N ASP A 39 -15.17 5.68 27.34
CA ASP A 39 -14.14 5.97 26.34
C ASP A 39 -13.93 4.90 25.28
N PHE A 40 -14.19 3.65 25.66
CA PHE A 40 -13.89 2.49 24.84
C PHE A 40 -15.14 1.73 24.39
N THR A 41 -16.32 2.18 24.80
CA THR A 41 -17.60 1.60 24.37
C THR A 41 -17.85 1.97 22.92
N ASP A 42 -18.07 0.97 22.07
CA ASP A 42 -18.28 1.12 20.62
C ASP A 42 -17.22 2.03 19.95
N LEU A 43 -15.96 1.88 20.40
CA LEU A 43 -14.87 2.73 19.95
C LEU A 43 -14.67 2.61 18.43
N ARG A 44 -14.79 3.75 17.75
CA ARG A 44 -14.39 3.91 16.34
C ARG A 44 -13.33 4.99 16.24
N LEU A 45 -12.46 4.85 15.25
CA LEU A 45 -11.44 5.84 14.95
C LEU A 45 -11.80 6.65 13.70
N ILE A 46 -11.15 7.81 13.56
CA ILE A 46 -11.20 8.65 12.37
C ILE A 46 -9.79 9.07 11.95
N GLY A 47 -9.45 8.86 10.69
CA GLY A 47 -8.15 9.25 10.16
C GLY A 47 -7.97 10.77 10.26
N PHE A 48 -6.78 11.21 10.69
CA PHE A 48 -6.44 12.63 10.76
C PHE A 48 -6.67 13.41 9.44
N ASP A 49 -6.53 12.73 8.29
CA ASP A 49 -6.80 13.29 6.95
C ASP A 49 -8.29 13.46 6.64
N LYS A 50 -9.17 12.83 7.42
CA LYS A 50 -10.64 12.93 7.32
C LYS A 50 -11.26 13.81 8.40
N ALA A 51 -10.57 14.01 9.53
CA ALA A 51 -11.00 14.96 10.54
C ALA A 51 -11.05 16.39 9.96
N LYS A 52 -12.17 17.08 10.17
CA LYS A 52 -12.40 18.46 9.68
C LYS A 52 -12.82 19.38 10.83
N LEU A 53 -12.35 20.63 10.79
CA LEU A 53 -12.73 21.66 11.77
C LEU A 53 -14.19 22.11 11.60
N GLU A 54 -14.71 22.08 10.38
CA GLU A 54 -16.04 22.59 10.02
C GLU A 54 -17.16 21.54 10.21
N SER A 55 -16.82 20.28 10.53
CA SER A 55 -17.80 19.19 10.68
C SER A 55 -18.07 18.90 12.15
N ASP A 56 -19.35 18.72 12.51
CA ASP A 56 -19.79 18.20 13.82
C ASP A 56 -20.00 16.67 13.80
N ASN A 57 -19.80 16.01 12.65
CA ASN A 57 -19.94 14.57 12.54
C ASN A 57 -18.76 13.86 13.22
N HIS A 58 -19.06 12.70 13.80
CA HIS A 58 -18.06 11.74 14.32
C HIS A 58 -17.13 12.28 15.43
N LEU A 59 -17.49 13.38 16.12
CA LEU A 59 -16.70 13.93 17.23
C LEU A 59 -16.54 12.95 18.42
N ASN A 60 -17.44 11.96 18.51
CA ASN A 60 -17.36 10.86 19.46
C ASN A 60 -16.27 9.82 19.13
N ARG A 61 -15.62 9.90 17.95
CA ARG A 61 -14.50 9.04 17.56
C ARG A 61 -13.17 9.61 18.06
N MET A 62 -12.14 8.76 18.16
CA MET A 62 -10.77 9.21 18.42
C MET A 62 -10.01 9.41 17.12
N VAL A 63 -9.19 10.47 17.03
CA VAL A 63 -8.37 10.74 15.84
C VAL A 63 -7.15 9.84 15.84
N HIS A 64 -6.88 9.15 14.74
CA HIS A 64 -5.69 8.30 14.60
C HIS A 64 -4.79 8.73 13.44
N PHE A 65 -3.53 8.28 13.52
CA PHE A 65 -2.47 8.58 12.55
C PHE A 65 -1.92 7.33 11.86
N PHE A 66 -2.63 6.18 11.89
CA PHE A 66 -2.31 4.96 11.13
C PHE A 66 -2.51 5.16 9.60
N LEU A 67 -1.82 6.16 9.07
CA LEU A 67 -1.90 6.77 7.75
C LEU A 67 -0.49 6.91 7.19
N TYR A 68 -0.36 7.29 5.92
CA TYR A 68 0.95 7.66 5.37
C TYR A 68 1.49 8.93 6.03
N ASP A 69 2.77 8.93 6.39
CA ASP A 69 3.45 10.04 7.08
C ASP A 69 3.18 11.39 6.42
N TYR A 70 3.23 11.49 5.09
CA TYR A 70 3.02 12.74 4.36
C TYR A 70 1.65 13.39 4.64
N LYS A 71 0.63 12.59 4.99
CA LYS A 71 -0.73 13.10 5.27
C LYS A 71 -0.77 13.92 6.55
N PHE A 72 0.16 13.67 7.47
CA PHE A 72 0.20 14.31 8.78
C PHE A 72 1.55 14.94 9.12
N GLU A 73 2.57 14.88 8.27
CA GLU A 73 3.90 15.48 8.50
C GLU A 73 3.82 16.96 8.96
N ARG A 74 2.76 17.68 8.57
CA ARG A 74 2.47 19.05 9.04
C ARG A 74 2.34 19.16 10.56
N VAL A 75 1.94 18.11 11.29
CA VAL A 75 1.84 18.13 12.76
C VAL A 75 3.19 18.30 13.41
N TRP A 76 4.25 17.79 12.79
CA TRP A 76 5.61 18.01 13.27
C TRP A 76 6.11 19.41 12.94
N LYS A 77 5.77 19.95 11.76
CA LYS A 77 6.26 21.26 11.29
C LYS A 77 5.50 22.43 11.93
N ASN A 78 4.19 22.30 12.08
CA ASN A 78 3.28 23.31 12.61
C ASN A 78 2.13 22.63 13.41
N PRO A 79 2.39 22.16 14.65
CA PRO A 79 1.41 21.48 15.47
C PRO A 79 0.23 22.38 15.89
N ASP A 80 0.38 23.71 15.84
CA ASP A 80 -0.69 24.64 16.22
C ASP A 80 -1.84 24.64 15.20
N ALA A 81 -1.54 24.37 13.93
CA ALA A 81 -2.50 24.44 12.82
C ALA A 81 -3.74 23.56 13.01
N ASP A 82 -3.61 22.44 13.71
CA ASP A 82 -4.68 21.45 13.87
C ASP A 82 -5.23 21.40 15.31
N LEU A 83 -4.79 22.26 16.23
CA LEU A 83 -5.20 22.21 17.65
C LEU A 83 -6.71 22.37 17.85
N GLU A 84 -7.32 23.39 17.23
CA GLU A 84 -8.76 23.66 17.37
C GLU A 84 -9.58 22.48 16.87
N LYS A 85 -9.16 21.89 15.75
CA LYS A 85 -9.77 20.70 15.18
C LYS A 85 -9.66 19.51 16.13
N LEU A 86 -8.45 19.22 16.60
CA LEU A 86 -8.16 18.04 17.41
C LEU A 86 -8.83 18.08 18.80
N LYS A 87 -8.98 19.27 19.40
CA LYS A 87 -9.66 19.45 20.70
C LYS A 87 -11.13 19.04 20.71
N ARG A 88 -11.79 19.01 19.55
CA ARG A 88 -13.22 18.70 19.43
C ARG A 88 -13.51 17.20 19.51
N TYR A 89 -12.51 16.35 19.25
CA TYR A 89 -12.68 14.90 19.23
C TYR A 89 -12.47 14.28 20.62
N ARG A 90 -13.02 13.08 20.80
CA ARG A 90 -13.00 12.32 22.06
C ARG A 90 -11.60 12.21 22.69
N ALA A 91 -10.63 11.86 21.86
CA ALA A 91 -9.20 11.77 22.17
C ALA A 91 -8.40 11.72 20.86
N VAL A 92 -7.09 11.83 20.96
CA VAL A 92 -6.17 11.83 19.82
C VAL A 92 -5.05 10.84 20.08
N LEU A 93 -4.82 9.92 19.15
CA LEU A 93 -3.60 9.10 19.20
C LEU A 93 -2.40 9.97 18.84
N SER A 94 -1.23 9.74 19.45
CA SER A 94 -0.03 10.47 19.02
C SER A 94 0.32 10.13 17.57
N PRO A 95 0.97 11.05 16.81
CA PRO A 95 1.34 10.79 15.43
C PRO A 95 2.24 9.56 15.27
N ASP A 96 1.82 8.59 14.46
CA ASP A 96 2.48 7.30 14.26
C ASP A 96 3.42 7.36 13.04
N PHE A 97 4.56 8.05 13.19
CA PHE A 97 5.59 8.10 12.15
C PHE A 97 6.19 6.71 11.90
N SER A 98 6.33 6.32 10.63
CA SER A 98 6.74 4.97 10.23
C SER A 98 8.05 4.49 10.87
N MET A 99 8.12 3.18 11.13
CA MET A 99 9.26 2.49 11.74
C MET A 99 9.55 1.19 10.96
N TYR A 100 10.22 1.29 9.80
CA TYR A 100 10.57 0.10 9.01
C TYR A 100 11.83 -0.59 9.49
N THR A 101 11.92 -1.90 9.29
CA THR A 101 13.13 -2.69 9.55
C THR A 101 14.30 -2.27 8.67
N GLU A 102 14.04 -1.73 7.47
CA GLU A 102 15.05 -1.23 6.54
C GLU A 102 15.48 0.22 6.84
N MET A 103 14.78 0.94 7.72
CA MET A 103 15.19 2.30 8.09
C MET A 103 16.48 2.29 8.90
N ALA A 104 17.35 3.27 8.64
CA ALA A 104 18.50 3.51 9.49
C ALA A 104 18.06 3.76 10.96
N PRO A 105 18.74 3.19 11.98
CA PRO A 105 18.32 3.33 13.37
C PRO A 105 18.16 4.78 13.86
N VAL A 106 18.93 5.71 13.31
CA VAL A 106 18.81 7.15 13.61
C VAL A 106 17.45 7.72 13.18
N MET A 107 16.89 7.24 12.06
CA MET A 107 15.57 7.66 11.58
C MET A 107 14.47 7.08 12.45
N GLN A 108 14.60 5.82 12.85
CA GLN A 108 13.68 5.16 13.79
C GLN A 108 13.63 5.90 15.13
N LEU A 109 14.81 6.26 15.67
CA LEU A 109 14.93 7.07 16.88
C LEU A 109 14.29 8.46 16.70
N PHE A 110 14.57 9.12 15.58
CA PHE A 110 13.98 10.43 15.29
C PHE A 110 12.45 10.36 15.21
N ASN A 111 11.89 9.32 14.58
CA ASN A 111 10.45 9.10 14.45
C ASN A 111 9.79 8.84 15.80
N THR A 112 10.44 8.06 16.66
CA THR A 112 10.03 7.91 18.07
C THR A 112 10.00 9.26 18.78
N PHE A 113 11.05 10.08 18.66
CA PHE A 113 11.08 11.42 19.25
C PHE A 113 9.95 12.31 18.73
N ARG A 114 9.72 12.35 17.41
CA ARG A 114 8.65 13.15 16.78
C ARG A 114 7.27 12.75 17.32
N ASN A 115 6.99 11.45 17.42
CA ASN A 115 5.76 10.92 17.98
C ASN A 115 5.55 11.44 19.41
N ARG A 116 6.54 11.21 20.30
CA ARG A 116 6.45 11.57 21.71
C ARG A 116 6.37 13.07 21.95
N TRP A 117 7.15 13.86 21.21
CA TRP A 117 7.11 15.32 21.30
C TRP A 117 5.76 15.88 20.88
N CYS A 118 5.20 15.43 19.74
CA CYS A 118 3.87 15.86 19.30
C CYS A 118 2.78 15.44 20.30
N GLY A 119 2.85 14.23 20.84
CA GLY A 119 1.92 13.76 21.86
C GLY A 119 1.97 14.60 23.14
N ALA A 120 3.17 14.87 23.66
CA ALA A 120 3.37 15.73 24.82
C ALA A 120 2.91 17.17 24.56
N TYR A 121 3.16 17.68 23.35
CA TYR A 121 2.68 19.00 22.91
C TYR A 121 1.16 19.08 22.96
N TYR A 122 0.46 18.13 22.35
CA TYR A 122 -1.01 18.10 22.35
C TYR A 122 -1.59 17.93 23.75
N ALA A 123 -0.99 17.07 24.58
CA ALA A 123 -1.38 16.93 25.98
C ALA A 123 -1.23 18.26 26.75
N SER A 124 -0.14 19.00 26.53
CA SER A 124 0.09 20.33 27.15
C SER A 124 -0.95 21.39 26.74
N LYS A 125 -1.64 21.18 25.62
CA LYS A 125 -2.73 22.05 25.12
C LYS A 125 -4.12 21.60 25.57
N GLY A 126 -4.21 20.60 26.45
CA GLY A 126 -5.45 20.07 27.00
C GLY A 126 -6.14 19.01 26.14
N ILE A 127 -5.47 18.49 25.11
CA ILE A 127 -5.98 17.36 24.32
C ILE A 127 -5.73 16.07 25.09
N ARG A 128 -6.71 15.16 25.09
CA ARG A 128 -6.57 13.83 25.69
C ARG A 128 -5.81 12.95 24.71
N VAL A 129 -4.56 12.63 25.02
CA VAL A 129 -3.65 11.92 24.10
C VAL A 129 -3.42 10.48 24.55
N ILE A 130 -3.50 9.54 23.60
CA ILE A 130 -3.09 8.15 23.79
C ILE A 130 -1.83 7.91 22.93
N PRO A 131 -0.72 7.41 23.48
CA PRO A 131 0.47 7.11 22.69
C PRO A 131 0.23 5.98 21.67
N SER A 132 0.49 6.25 20.39
CA SER A 132 0.71 5.21 19.39
C SER A 132 2.11 4.63 19.53
N VAL A 133 2.22 3.31 19.41
CA VAL A 133 3.47 2.56 19.59
C VAL A 133 3.78 1.77 18.34
N SER A 134 4.99 2.00 17.82
CA SER A 134 5.57 1.32 16.68
C SER A 134 7.03 0.99 16.99
N TRP A 135 7.51 -0.12 16.47
CA TRP A 135 8.88 -0.62 16.70
C TRP A 135 9.49 -1.12 15.39
N GLY A 136 10.81 -1.15 15.34
CA GLY A 136 11.56 -1.89 14.32
C GLY A 136 11.97 -3.25 14.89
N GLU A 137 13.14 -3.74 14.51
CA GLU A 137 13.73 -4.93 15.12
C GLU A 137 14.12 -4.69 16.59
N GLU A 138 14.63 -5.75 17.23
CA GLU A 138 15.01 -5.78 18.66
C GLU A 138 15.98 -4.66 19.07
N ASN A 139 16.81 -4.16 18.14
CA ASN A 139 17.69 -3.02 18.36
C ASN A 139 16.95 -1.71 18.68
N THR A 140 15.66 -1.61 18.31
CA THR A 140 14.84 -0.42 18.60
C THR A 140 14.24 -0.43 20.00
N PHE A 141 14.21 -1.59 20.67
CA PHE A 141 13.56 -1.75 21.98
C PHE A 141 14.23 -0.95 23.10
N GLU A 142 15.47 -0.50 22.88
CA GLU A 142 16.17 0.43 23.78
C GLU A 142 15.50 1.80 23.88
N PHE A 143 14.78 2.24 22.83
CA PHE A 143 14.22 3.60 22.77
C PHE A 143 12.75 3.68 22.34
N CYS A 144 12.21 2.72 21.59
CA CYS A 144 10.87 2.87 20.99
C CYS A 144 9.74 2.96 22.02
N PHE A 145 9.95 2.47 23.25
CA PHE A 145 9.01 2.56 24.36
C PHE A 145 9.25 3.76 25.29
N ASP A 146 10.33 4.51 25.09
CA ASP A 146 10.61 5.71 25.87
C ASP A 146 9.52 6.78 25.66
N GLY A 147 9.33 7.60 26.70
CA GLY A 147 8.33 8.67 26.67
C GLY A 147 6.89 8.20 26.89
N ILE A 148 6.68 6.93 27.22
CA ILE A 148 5.37 6.38 27.63
C ILE A 148 5.42 6.03 29.11
N GLU A 149 4.43 6.50 29.87
CA GLU A 149 4.33 6.17 31.29
C GLU A 149 3.85 4.73 31.50
N LYS A 150 4.40 4.05 32.52
CA LYS A 150 3.94 2.72 32.90
C LYS A 150 2.46 2.72 33.28
N GLY A 151 1.74 1.67 32.86
CA GLY A 151 0.29 1.58 33.05
C GLY A 151 -0.53 2.47 32.12
N SER A 152 0.08 3.15 31.13
CA SER A 152 -0.70 3.95 30.17
C SER A 152 -1.58 3.07 29.28
N THR A 153 -2.69 3.64 28.81
CA THR A 153 -3.34 3.13 27.60
C THR A 153 -2.43 3.41 26.40
N VAL A 154 -2.28 2.45 25.50
CA VAL A 154 -1.47 2.55 24.28
C VAL A 154 -2.28 2.14 23.06
N ALA A 155 -1.85 2.54 21.86
CA ALA A 155 -2.45 2.12 20.61
C ALA A 155 -1.41 1.49 19.67
N VAL A 156 -1.78 0.39 19.02
CA VAL A 156 -0.98 -0.33 18.02
C VAL A 156 -1.84 -0.63 16.79
N SER A 157 -1.20 -0.95 15.67
CA SER A 157 -1.90 -1.32 14.43
C SER A 157 -1.33 -2.62 13.87
N THR A 158 -2.16 -3.63 13.65
CA THR A 158 -1.78 -4.86 12.95
C THR A 158 -1.91 -4.73 11.43
N TYR A 159 -2.56 -3.67 10.93
CA TYR A 159 -2.93 -3.53 9.51
C TYR A 159 -1.79 -3.79 8.51
N MET A 160 -0.60 -3.24 8.74
CA MET A 160 0.54 -3.36 7.80
C MET A 160 1.38 -4.63 8.03
N VAL A 161 1.18 -5.32 9.15
CA VAL A 161 1.86 -6.58 9.48
C VAL A 161 0.96 -7.80 9.27
N SER A 162 -0.33 -7.61 8.96
CA SER A 162 -1.21 -8.69 8.49
C SER A 162 -0.89 -9.07 7.04
N ALA A 163 -1.27 -10.28 6.63
CA ALA A 163 -1.11 -10.71 5.24
C ALA A 163 -1.94 -9.84 4.29
N HIS A 164 -1.35 -9.41 3.17
CA HIS A 164 -2.01 -8.60 2.15
C HIS A 164 -1.24 -8.68 0.83
N ASN A 165 -1.91 -8.45 -0.30
CA ASN A 165 -1.30 -8.35 -1.63
C ASN A 165 -0.26 -9.45 -1.94
N ASN A 166 -0.57 -10.72 -1.67
CA ASN A 166 0.33 -11.86 -1.88
C ASN A 166 1.59 -11.85 -1.00
N HIS A 167 1.58 -11.11 0.10
CA HIS A 167 2.62 -11.13 1.11
C HIS A 167 2.06 -11.80 2.38
N SER A 168 2.88 -12.64 2.99
CA SER A 168 2.59 -13.26 4.27
C SER A 168 2.44 -12.20 5.36
N ASP A 169 1.83 -12.56 6.49
CA ASP A 169 1.91 -11.70 7.67
C ASP A 169 3.35 -11.63 8.20
N GLN A 170 3.57 -10.66 9.08
CA GLN A 170 4.82 -10.42 9.82
C GLN A 170 4.57 -10.66 11.32
N LYS A 171 3.78 -11.69 11.66
CA LYS A 171 3.30 -11.95 13.02
C LYS A 171 4.44 -12.12 14.03
N GLU A 172 5.48 -12.87 13.69
CA GLU A 172 6.61 -13.11 14.59
C GLU A 172 7.34 -11.80 14.95
N PHE A 173 7.61 -10.97 13.95
CA PHE A 173 8.18 -9.63 14.13
C PHE A 173 7.29 -8.77 15.06
N PHE A 174 5.98 -8.74 14.77
CA PHE A 174 5.04 -7.95 15.56
C PHE A 174 4.98 -8.44 17.00
N LEU A 175 4.84 -9.75 17.24
CA LEU A 175 4.71 -10.31 18.58
C LEU A 175 5.97 -10.11 19.43
N LYS A 176 7.17 -10.09 18.84
CA LYS A 176 8.41 -9.77 19.58
C LYS A 176 8.35 -8.37 20.20
N GLY A 177 8.09 -7.34 19.40
CA GLY A 177 7.99 -5.98 19.92
C GLY A 177 6.74 -5.75 20.77
N TYR A 178 5.64 -6.43 20.47
CA TYR A 178 4.43 -6.40 21.29
C TYR A 178 4.68 -6.93 22.70
N ASN A 179 5.36 -8.08 22.84
CA ASN A 179 5.68 -8.65 24.14
C ASN A 179 6.66 -7.77 24.92
N GLU A 180 7.61 -7.15 24.23
CA GLU A 180 8.51 -6.19 24.86
C GLU A 180 7.79 -4.92 25.31
N MET A 181 6.83 -4.43 24.52
CA MET A 181 5.92 -3.34 24.89
C MET A 181 5.16 -3.68 26.17
N LEU A 182 4.60 -4.89 26.27
CA LEU A 182 3.93 -5.36 27.48
C LEU A 182 4.87 -5.34 28.70
N ARG A 183 6.12 -5.81 28.52
CA ARG A 183 7.12 -5.89 29.59
C ARG A 183 7.57 -4.51 30.09
N GLN A 184 7.79 -3.55 29.19
CA GLN A 184 8.34 -2.25 29.55
C GLN A 184 7.27 -1.24 30.02
N ILE A 185 6.12 -1.20 29.33
CA ILE A 185 5.06 -0.22 29.59
C ILE A 185 4.03 -0.77 30.57
N GLU A 186 3.85 -2.09 30.66
CA GLU A 186 2.80 -2.70 31.50
C GLU A 186 1.43 -2.04 31.25
N PRO A 187 0.96 -1.94 29.98
CA PRO A 187 -0.18 -1.11 29.63
C PRO A 187 -1.47 -1.59 30.30
N GLU A 188 -2.26 -0.66 30.83
CA GLU A 188 -3.58 -0.97 31.41
C GLU A 188 -4.58 -1.42 30.33
N ARG A 189 -4.42 -0.90 29.11
CA ARG A 189 -5.28 -1.15 27.96
C ARG A 189 -4.55 -0.91 26.65
N ILE A 190 -4.90 -1.68 25.63
CA ILE A 190 -4.26 -1.64 24.31
C ILE A 190 -5.33 -1.49 23.25
N ILE A 191 -5.37 -0.36 22.55
CA ILE A 191 -6.20 -0.19 21.36
C ILE A 191 -5.48 -0.88 20.19
N CYS A 192 -6.11 -1.88 19.58
CA CYS A 192 -5.60 -2.55 18.40
C CYS A 192 -6.42 -2.13 17.18
N TYR A 193 -5.81 -1.36 16.28
CA TYR A 193 -6.40 -1.02 14.99
C TYR A 193 -6.13 -2.12 13.97
N ASN A 194 -7.21 -2.66 13.38
CA ASN A 194 -7.25 -3.91 12.59
C ASN A 194 -7.23 -5.18 13.46
N GLU A 195 -7.54 -6.32 12.83
CA GLU A 195 -7.71 -7.62 13.47
C GLU A 195 -6.47 -7.99 14.33
N PRO A 196 -6.63 -8.26 15.64
CA PRO A 196 -5.54 -8.71 16.50
C PRO A 196 -5.06 -10.10 16.08
N PHE A 197 -3.77 -10.39 16.28
CA PHE A 197 -3.30 -11.78 16.20
C PHE A 197 -3.83 -12.58 17.40
N PRO A 198 -4.21 -13.87 17.22
CA PRO A 198 -4.72 -14.71 18.31
C PRO A 198 -3.81 -14.79 19.54
N GLU A 199 -2.50 -14.64 19.35
CA GLU A 199 -1.48 -14.72 20.40
C GLU A 199 -1.30 -13.39 21.17
N MET A 200 -1.95 -12.29 20.77
CA MET A 200 -1.87 -11.02 21.48
C MET A 200 -2.53 -11.11 22.86
N GLN A 201 -1.77 -10.79 23.90
CA GLN A 201 -2.21 -10.81 25.31
C GLN A 201 -2.50 -9.41 25.84
N GLY A 202 -3.23 -9.33 26.96
CA GLY A 202 -3.54 -8.08 27.65
C GLY A 202 -4.98 -7.61 27.45
N ASN A 203 -5.28 -6.41 27.92
CA ASN A 203 -6.61 -5.81 27.84
C ASN A 203 -6.80 -5.09 26.49
N ILE A 204 -7.12 -5.86 25.46
CA ILE A 204 -7.20 -5.38 24.08
C ILE A 204 -8.59 -4.83 23.78
N VAL A 205 -8.64 -3.60 23.28
CA VAL A 205 -9.81 -2.99 22.64
C VAL A 205 -9.60 -3.08 21.13
N PHE A 206 -10.31 -4.02 20.51
CA PHE A 206 -10.30 -4.18 19.06
C PHE A 206 -11.06 -3.03 18.39
N VAL A 207 -10.43 -2.42 17.39
CA VAL A 207 -11.05 -1.45 16.50
C VAL A 207 -11.02 -2.00 15.09
N ASP A 208 -12.22 -2.25 14.57
CA ASP A 208 -12.42 -2.68 13.19
C ASP A 208 -11.94 -1.60 12.21
N TYR A 209 -11.06 -2.00 11.29
CA TYR A 209 -10.48 -1.15 10.26
C TYR A 209 -11.54 -0.62 9.29
N GLU A 210 -12.42 -1.49 8.79
CA GLU A 210 -13.43 -1.11 7.79
C GLU A 210 -14.44 -0.15 8.41
N LEU A 211 -14.99 -0.43 9.59
CA LEU A 211 -15.95 0.46 10.28
C LEU A 211 -15.35 1.81 10.68
N SER A 212 -14.03 1.87 10.87
CA SER A 212 -13.29 3.10 11.13
C SER A 212 -12.76 3.77 9.85
N SER A 213 -12.95 3.14 8.68
CA SER A 213 -12.54 3.68 7.40
C SER A 213 -13.53 4.72 6.86
N TRP A 214 -13.07 5.50 5.90
CA TRP A 214 -13.89 6.50 5.20
C TRP A 214 -15.12 5.91 4.51
N ARG A 215 -15.14 4.60 4.22
CA ARG A 215 -16.26 3.92 3.55
C ARG A 215 -17.52 3.85 4.42
N TYR A 216 -17.36 3.87 5.73
CA TYR A 216 -18.45 3.82 6.72
C TYR A 216 -18.56 5.15 7.49
N MET A 217 -18.05 6.23 6.90
CA MET A 217 -18.32 7.62 7.28
C MET A 217 -19.39 8.16 6.34
N ASN A 218 -20.59 7.56 6.38
CA ASN A 218 -21.76 7.96 5.57
C ASN A 218 -22.31 9.30 6.07
N ASP A 219 -21.53 10.36 5.88
CA ASP A 219 -21.83 11.69 6.40
C ASP A 219 -22.61 12.57 5.40
N ASP A 220 -22.76 12.17 4.13
CA ASP A 220 -23.60 12.86 3.15
C ASP A 220 -24.03 11.93 2.01
N PRO A 221 -25.26 12.04 1.45
CA PRO A 221 -25.53 11.54 0.10
C PRO A 221 -24.52 12.17 -0.86
N TYR A 222 -23.97 11.40 -1.81
CA TYR A 222 -23.04 11.93 -2.82
C TYR A 222 -23.63 13.19 -3.47
N VAL A 223 -23.09 14.36 -3.12
CA VAL A 223 -23.37 15.63 -3.80
C VAL A 223 -22.21 15.86 -4.76
N PRO A 224 -22.36 15.53 -6.05
CA PRO A 224 -21.33 15.83 -7.03
C PRO A 224 -21.03 17.32 -7.01
N SER A 225 -19.75 17.67 -7.19
CA SER A 225 -19.32 19.05 -7.37
C SER A 225 -20.24 19.75 -8.37
N LYS A 226 -20.58 21.03 -8.15
CA LYS A 226 -21.34 21.83 -9.13
C LYS A 226 -20.67 21.89 -10.51
N TYR A 227 -19.38 21.53 -10.59
CA TYR A 227 -18.60 21.45 -11.82
C TYR A 227 -18.49 20.02 -12.40
N ALA A 228 -19.00 19.00 -11.71
CA ALA A 228 -18.89 17.60 -12.13
C ALA A 228 -19.46 17.39 -13.55
N LYS A 229 -20.55 18.08 -13.90
CA LYS A 229 -21.13 18.05 -15.25
C LYS A 229 -20.19 18.56 -16.34
N TYR A 230 -19.35 19.55 -16.07
CA TYR A 230 -18.33 20.03 -17.01
C TYR A 230 -17.12 19.10 -17.04
N ILE A 231 -16.66 18.65 -15.87
CA ILE A 231 -15.50 17.74 -15.72
C ILE A 231 -15.77 16.39 -16.40
N CYS A 232 -16.99 15.87 -16.28
CA CYS A 232 -17.41 14.59 -16.87
C CYS A 232 -17.91 14.73 -18.32
N GLY A 233 -17.82 15.92 -18.92
CA GLY A 233 -18.18 16.15 -20.32
C GLY A 233 -19.68 16.14 -20.63
N ALA A 234 -20.54 16.21 -19.60
CA ALA A 234 -21.99 16.32 -19.78
C ALA A 234 -22.42 17.71 -20.25
N GLU A 235 -21.65 18.76 -19.96
CA GLU A 235 -21.85 20.12 -20.47
C GLU A 235 -20.51 20.75 -20.90
N PRO A 236 -20.50 21.64 -21.91
CA PRO A 236 -19.30 22.38 -22.32
C PRO A 236 -18.87 23.39 -21.26
N TRP A 237 -17.57 23.72 -21.24
CA TRP A 237 -16.99 24.67 -20.30
C TRP A 237 -17.57 26.08 -20.48
N PRO A 238 -17.85 26.83 -19.38
CA PRO A 238 -18.18 28.24 -19.47
C PRO A 238 -17.03 29.03 -20.12
N GLU A 239 -17.36 29.98 -20.99
CA GLU A 239 -16.37 30.75 -21.78
C GLU A 239 -15.34 31.51 -20.92
N ASP A 240 -15.65 31.81 -19.65
CA ASP A 240 -14.82 32.57 -18.72
C ASP A 240 -14.41 31.75 -17.45
N CYS A 241 -13.76 30.58 -17.62
CA CYS A 241 -13.41 29.70 -16.50
C CYS A 241 -11.89 29.52 -16.32
N ASP A 242 -11.30 30.17 -15.31
CA ASP A 242 -9.88 30.04 -14.91
C ASP A 242 -9.57 28.80 -14.03
N ILE A 243 -10.42 27.77 -14.07
CA ILE A 243 -10.19 26.55 -13.25
C ILE A 243 -9.05 25.73 -13.85
N ILE A 244 -7.89 25.76 -13.21
CA ILE A 244 -6.77 24.86 -13.50
C ILE A 244 -7.07 23.51 -12.85
N ILE A 245 -7.49 22.52 -13.65
CA ILE A 245 -7.46 21.12 -13.23
C ILE A 245 -6.00 20.67 -13.25
N LYS A 246 -5.42 20.47 -12.08
CA LYS A 246 -4.14 19.74 -11.96
C LYS A 246 -4.40 18.27 -12.33
N SER A 247 -4.26 17.94 -13.62
CA SER A 247 -4.33 16.58 -14.14
C SER A 247 -3.16 15.71 -13.68
N THR A 248 -2.10 16.32 -13.13
CA THR A 248 -0.94 15.64 -12.58
C THR A 248 -0.63 16.17 -11.18
N GLY A 249 -1.39 15.74 -10.19
CA GLY A 249 -0.80 15.63 -8.85
C GLY A 249 0.22 14.50 -8.92
N HIS A 250 1.51 14.80 -8.75
CA HIS A 250 2.49 13.75 -8.47
C HIS A 250 2.03 13.05 -7.18
N ILE A 251 1.41 11.89 -7.31
CA ILE A 251 1.66 10.82 -6.36
C ILE A 251 3.02 10.33 -6.79
N LEU A 252 4.04 10.55 -5.95
CA LEU A 252 5.31 9.86 -6.12
C LEU A 252 4.96 8.37 -6.13
N SER A 253 4.95 7.79 -7.32
CA SER A 253 5.04 6.36 -7.48
C SER A 253 6.43 5.97 -6.98
N ASP A 254 6.45 4.88 -6.24
CA ASP A 254 7.63 4.17 -5.72
C ASP A 254 8.02 4.55 -4.27
N TYR A 255 7.66 3.65 -3.34
CA TYR A 255 8.18 3.47 -1.96
C TYR A 255 7.78 4.42 -0.83
N GLU A 256 6.49 4.66 -0.60
CA GLU A 256 6.03 5.26 0.65
C GLU A 256 4.94 4.42 1.30
N ILE A 257 5.40 3.39 2.02
CA ILE A 257 4.54 2.54 2.83
C ILE A 257 4.32 3.27 4.17
N LYS A 258 3.21 2.97 4.86
CA LYS A 258 2.91 3.47 6.23
C LYS A 258 3.14 2.40 7.30
N GLY A 259 3.40 2.77 8.55
CA GLY A 259 3.41 1.83 9.69
C GLY A 259 4.76 1.18 10.02
N MET A 260 4.72 -0.06 10.50
CA MET A 260 5.88 -0.83 11.00
C MET A 260 6.03 -2.18 10.29
N GLY A 261 7.15 -2.86 10.51
CA GLY A 261 7.53 -4.11 9.83
C GLY A 261 8.51 -3.87 8.71
N SER A 262 8.63 -4.80 7.78
CA SER A 262 9.36 -4.59 6.54
C SER A 262 8.61 -3.63 5.63
N ALA A 263 9.36 -2.70 5.05
CA ALA A 263 8.90 -1.83 3.97
C ALA A 263 8.52 -2.63 2.72
N TYR A 264 8.87 -3.91 2.59
CA TYR A 264 8.42 -4.76 1.48
C TYR A 264 7.20 -5.61 1.84
N GLY A 265 6.67 -5.50 3.06
CA GLY A 265 5.67 -6.43 3.60
C GLY A 265 6.30 -7.75 4.06
N GLY A 266 5.47 -8.72 4.47
CA GLY A 266 5.98 -10.06 4.77
C GLY A 266 6.46 -10.78 3.51
N LYS A 267 7.07 -11.97 3.65
CA LYS A 267 7.57 -12.71 2.48
C LYS A 267 6.46 -12.93 1.46
N TRP A 268 6.74 -12.63 0.18
CA TRP A 268 5.83 -12.96 -0.90
C TRP A 268 5.49 -14.45 -0.88
N ARG A 269 4.22 -14.76 -1.13
CA ARG A 269 3.71 -16.12 -1.22
C ARG A 269 2.76 -16.23 -2.42
N PRO A 270 2.77 -17.36 -3.14
CA PRO A 270 1.75 -17.66 -4.13
C PRO A 270 0.36 -17.49 -3.52
N SER A 271 -0.52 -16.79 -4.23
CA SER A 271 -1.92 -16.61 -3.81
C SER A 271 -2.88 -17.48 -4.61
N ARG A 272 -2.46 -17.86 -5.81
CA ARG A 272 -3.18 -18.69 -6.77
C ARG A 272 -2.32 -19.90 -7.15
N PRO A 273 -2.93 -21.02 -7.57
CA PRO A 273 -2.17 -22.21 -7.95
C PRO A 273 -1.06 -21.93 -8.98
N GLU A 274 -1.33 -21.10 -9.99
CA GLU A 274 -0.36 -20.79 -11.04
C GLU A 274 0.81 -19.92 -10.57
N ASP A 275 0.66 -19.17 -9.48
CA ASP A 275 1.73 -18.34 -8.90
C ASP A 275 2.87 -19.22 -8.33
N GLU A 276 2.59 -20.49 -8.01
CA GLU A 276 3.60 -21.42 -7.50
C GLU A 276 4.76 -21.63 -8.47
N ARG A 277 4.56 -21.35 -9.76
CA ARG A 277 5.61 -21.46 -10.78
C ARG A 277 6.83 -20.58 -10.49
N PHE A 278 6.66 -19.51 -9.70
CA PHE A 278 7.74 -18.59 -9.38
C PHE A 278 8.73 -19.10 -8.31
N LEU A 279 8.43 -20.23 -7.67
CA LEU A 279 9.26 -20.84 -6.61
C LEU A 279 9.55 -22.32 -6.94
N GLY A 280 10.73 -22.80 -6.57
CA GLY A 280 11.12 -24.21 -6.79
C GLY A 280 12.52 -24.51 -6.30
N GLU A 281 13.06 -25.66 -6.70
CA GLU A 281 14.45 -26.01 -6.43
C GLU A 281 15.39 -25.36 -7.47
N PRO A 282 16.64 -25.04 -7.10
CA PRO A 282 17.62 -24.52 -8.04
C PRO A 282 17.78 -25.36 -9.30
N GLY A 283 17.59 -24.73 -10.46
CA GLY A 283 17.69 -25.37 -11.77
C GLY A 283 16.37 -25.91 -12.32
N ASP A 284 15.28 -25.88 -11.55
CA ASP A 284 13.96 -26.30 -12.02
C ASP A 284 13.47 -25.44 -13.20
N ILE A 285 12.68 -26.09 -14.06
CA ILE A 285 11.83 -25.44 -15.07
C ILE A 285 10.39 -25.82 -14.76
N ASN A 286 9.67 -24.89 -14.13
CA ASN A 286 8.26 -25.05 -13.81
C ASN A 286 7.42 -24.79 -15.06
N LYS A 287 6.48 -25.68 -15.36
CA LYS A 287 5.58 -25.56 -16.52
C LYS A 287 4.18 -25.23 -16.05
N SER A 288 3.62 -24.15 -16.60
CA SER A 288 2.23 -23.76 -16.36
C SER A 288 1.51 -23.53 -17.69
N ARG A 289 0.19 -23.56 -17.66
CA ARG A 289 -0.64 -23.33 -18.83
C ARG A 289 -1.85 -22.51 -18.43
N THR A 290 -2.03 -21.41 -19.12
CA THR A 290 -3.25 -20.63 -19.03
C THR A 290 -4.20 -21.05 -20.15
N ASP A 291 -5.49 -21.17 -19.84
CA ASP A 291 -6.53 -21.44 -20.82
C ASP A 291 -7.19 -20.12 -21.26
N GLY A 292 -7.53 -20.00 -22.54
CA GLY A 292 -8.21 -18.83 -23.09
C GLY A 292 -9.33 -19.25 -24.05
N LYS A 293 -10.38 -18.44 -24.18
CA LYS A 293 -11.58 -18.74 -24.99
C LYS A 293 -11.25 -19.04 -26.47
N ARG A 294 -10.11 -18.56 -26.97
CA ARG A 294 -9.66 -18.77 -28.36
C ARG A 294 -8.30 -19.46 -28.47
N GLY A 295 -7.89 -20.17 -27.42
CA GLY A 295 -6.58 -20.80 -27.32
C GLY A 295 -5.83 -20.25 -26.11
N GLY A 296 -5.39 -21.16 -25.24
CA GLY A 296 -4.50 -20.83 -24.14
C GLY A 296 -3.04 -20.87 -24.57
N TYR A 297 -2.12 -20.66 -23.64
CA TYR A 297 -0.68 -20.74 -23.91
C TYR A 297 0.09 -21.36 -22.74
N ASP A 298 1.23 -21.94 -23.07
CA ASP A 298 2.12 -22.56 -22.08
C ASP A 298 3.19 -21.55 -21.63
N ARG A 299 3.62 -21.65 -20.38
CA ARG A 299 4.75 -20.90 -19.82
C ARG A 299 5.79 -21.82 -19.22
N GLU A 300 7.06 -21.45 -19.35
CA GLU A 300 8.19 -22.13 -18.72
C GLU A 300 8.95 -21.15 -17.82
N THR A 301 8.99 -21.42 -16.52
CA THR A 301 9.60 -20.55 -15.50
C THR A 301 10.87 -21.19 -14.97
N LYS A 302 12.02 -20.52 -15.16
CA LYS A 302 13.35 -21.01 -14.74
C LYS A 302 13.69 -20.54 -13.34
N ILE A 303 14.04 -21.49 -12.46
CA ILE A 303 14.40 -21.22 -11.06
C ILE A 303 15.92 -21.07 -10.89
N GLY A 304 16.33 -19.99 -10.22
CA GLY A 304 17.72 -19.67 -9.90
C GLY A 304 18.23 -20.36 -8.64
N GLU A 305 19.48 -20.07 -8.29
CA GLU A 305 20.18 -20.70 -7.15
C GLU A 305 19.54 -20.47 -5.78
N ASP A 306 18.73 -19.42 -5.65
CA ASP A 306 18.04 -19.03 -4.42
C ASP A 306 16.60 -19.58 -4.32
N GLY A 307 16.22 -20.47 -5.25
CA GLY A 307 14.88 -21.07 -5.31
C GLY A 307 13.79 -20.16 -5.87
N ARG A 308 14.16 -19.01 -6.44
CA ARG A 308 13.23 -18.04 -7.04
C ARG A 308 13.37 -17.99 -8.56
N ALA A 309 12.27 -17.66 -9.24
CA ALA A 309 12.28 -17.49 -10.69
C ALA A 309 13.26 -16.40 -11.13
N THR A 310 14.02 -16.68 -12.18
CA THR A 310 14.96 -15.72 -12.81
C THR A 310 14.49 -15.28 -14.19
N LYS A 311 13.74 -16.15 -14.87
CA LYS A 311 13.22 -15.92 -16.21
C LYS A 311 11.95 -16.73 -16.44
N GLU A 312 11.02 -16.16 -17.20
CA GLU A 312 9.80 -16.84 -17.66
C GLU A 312 9.70 -16.74 -19.18
N ARG A 313 9.37 -17.84 -19.85
CA ARG A 313 9.10 -17.90 -21.29
C ARG A 313 7.62 -18.04 -21.52
N HIS A 314 7.07 -17.21 -22.40
CA HIS A 314 5.70 -17.30 -22.90
C HIS A 314 5.70 -17.90 -24.31
N HIS A 315 4.90 -18.95 -24.53
CA HIS A 315 4.69 -19.55 -25.86
C HIS A 315 3.43 -18.98 -26.51
N THR A 316 3.45 -17.67 -26.74
CA THR A 316 2.40 -16.88 -27.40
C THR A 316 2.96 -15.53 -27.85
N ASP A 317 2.31 -14.89 -28.81
CA ASP A 317 2.51 -13.48 -29.15
C ASP A 317 1.41 -12.56 -28.58
N HIS A 318 0.50 -13.13 -27.77
CA HIS A 318 -0.68 -12.46 -27.20
C HIS A 318 -1.62 -11.83 -28.23
N ASP A 319 -1.66 -12.38 -29.45
CA ASP A 319 -2.34 -11.80 -30.61
C ASP A 319 -1.82 -10.40 -30.96
N ASN A 320 -0.59 -10.09 -30.56
CA ASN A 320 0.12 -8.85 -30.89
C ASN A 320 1.55 -9.15 -31.39
N PRO A 321 1.69 -9.75 -32.59
CA PRO A 321 2.99 -10.13 -33.18
C PRO A 321 3.92 -8.93 -33.47
N ARG A 322 3.43 -7.69 -33.33
CA ARG A 322 4.25 -6.49 -33.46
C ARG A 322 5.03 -6.18 -32.18
N ALA A 323 4.48 -6.56 -31.03
CA ALA A 323 5.04 -6.28 -29.72
C ALA A 323 5.75 -7.51 -29.12
N HIS A 324 5.29 -8.71 -29.46
CA HIS A 324 5.81 -9.98 -28.93
C HIS A 324 6.16 -10.95 -30.06
N THR A 325 7.26 -11.67 -29.91
CA THR A 325 7.52 -12.89 -30.69
C THR A 325 6.93 -14.11 -30.00
N ASP A 326 6.66 -15.16 -30.76
CA ASP A 326 6.31 -16.46 -30.21
C ASP A 326 7.46 -17.46 -30.42
N PRO A 327 8.17 -17.89 -29.36
CA PRO A 327 8.02 -17.46 -27.97
C PRO A 327 8.75 -16.14 -27.66
N HIS A 328 8.52 -15.58 -26.47
CA HIS A 328 9.30 -14.46 -25.89
C HIS A 328 9.58 -14.71 -24.41
N ASP A 329 10.61 -14.03 -23.87
CA ASP A 329 11.02 -14.19 -22.47
C ASP A 329 10.80 -12.91 -21.65
N HIS A 330 10.67 -13.06 -20.34
CA HIS A 330 10.71 -11.99 -19.34
C HIS A 330 11.76 -12.34 -18.28
N ASP A 331 12.71 -11.45 -18.02
CA ASP A 331 13.54 -11.54 -16.81
C ASP A 331 12.65 -11.24 -15.59
N ILE A 332 12.82 -11.98 -14.49
CA ILE A 332 12.03 -11.80 -13.26
C ILE A 332 12.86 -11.07 -12.21
N ASP A 333 12.47 -9.85 -11.87
CA ASP A 333 13.11 -9.04 -10.84
C ASP A 333 12.46 -9.28 -9.47
N TRP A 334 13.28 -9.47 -8.43
CA TRP A 334 12.86 -9.67 -7.05
C TRP A 334 13.33 -8.55 -6.10
N SER A 335 13.90 -7.47 -6.62
CA SER A 335 14.41 -6.33 -5.84
C SER A 335 13.36 -5.72 -4.91
N ASN A 336 12.08 -5.89 -5.23
CA ASN A 336 10.93 -5.40 -4.47
C ASN A 336 10.32 -6.42 -3.49
N GLY A 337 10.92 -7.61 -3.35
CA GLY A 337 10.43 -8.66 -2.46
C GLY A 337 9.34 -9.58 -3.06
N TYR A 338 8.92 -9.34 -4.30
CA TYR A 338 7.94 -10.15 -5.05
C TYR A 338 8.40 -10.31 -6.52
N PRO A 339 7.91 -11.32 -7.28
CA PRO A 339 8.34 -11.52 -8.66
C PRO A 339 7.79 -10.40 -9.53
N LYS A 340 8.65 -9.73 -10.30
CA LYS A 340 8.23 -8.67 -11.21
C LYS A 340 8.71 -8.99 -12.63
N PRO A 341 7.82 -9.40 -13.54
CA PRO A 341 8.18 -9.60 -14.94
C PRO A 341 8.71 -8.30 -15.57
N GLY A 342 9.88 -8.41 -16.20
CA GLY A 342 10.49 -7.34 -16.99
C GLY A 342 9.78 -7.13 -18.33
N PRO A 343 10.27 -6.21 -19.17
CA PRO A 343 9.81 -6.07 -20.55
C PRO A 343 10.05 -7.35 -21.37
N PRO A 344 9.25 -7.61 -22.42
CA PRO A 344 9.43 -8.77 -23.27
C PRO A 344 10.78 -8.73 -24.01
N ILE A 345 11.47 -9.86 -24.01
CA ILE A 345 12.68 -10.13 -24.79
C ILE A 345 12.26 -10.94 -26.01
N ASN A 346 12.25 -10.26 -27.15
CA ASN A 346 11.77 -10.81 -28.42
C ASN A 346 12.90 -11.48 -29.22
N TYR A 347 12.53 -12.53 -29.94
CA TYR A 347 13.42 -13.39 -30.72
C TYR A 347 12.95 -13.52 -32.18
N PRO A 348 13.09 -12.46 -33.00
CA PRO A 348 12.63 -12.48 -34.39
C PRO A 348 13.33 -13.55 -35.25
N ASP A 349 14.55 -13.93 -34.87
CA ASP A 349 15.37 -14.95 -35.56
C ASP A 349 15.32 -16.34 -34.87
N GLY A 350 14.35 -16.54 -33.97
CA GLY A 350 14.17 -17.78 -33.21
C GLY A 350 14.75 -17.71 -31.80
N ALA A 351 13.97 -18.21 -30.82
CA ALA A 351 14.36 -18.16 -29.42
C ALA A 351 15.48 -19.15 -29.08
N PRO A 352 16.44 -18.78 -28.22
CA PRO A 352 17.44 -19.71 -27.73
C PRO A 352 16.79 -20.83 -26.92
N GLU A 353 17.46 -21.97 -26.83
CA GLU A 353 17.01 -23.08 -25.99
C GLU A 353 16.88 -22.64 -24.52
N PHE A 354 15.74 -22.95 -23.90
CA PHE A 354 15.46 -22.62 -22.49
C PHE A 354 16.16 -23.63 -21.57
N LYS A 355 17.50 -23.60 -21.53
CA LYS A 355 18.34 -24.61 -20.86
C LYS A 355 18.26 -24.53 -19.32
N ALA A 356 18.12 -25.70 -18.68
CA ALA A 356 18.42 -25.89 -17.26
C ALA A 356 19.94 -26.03 -17.03
N TYR A 357 20.44 -25.61 -15.86
CA TYR A 357 21.85 -25.84 -15.47
C TYR A 357 21.97 -27.23 -14.84
N GLU A 358 23.07 -27.94 -15.10
CA GLU A 358 23.30 -29.37 -14.84
C GLU A 358 23.04 -29.87 -13.39
N VAL A 359 21.79 -30.12 -12.98
CA VAL A 359 21.44 -31.02 -11.85
C VAL A 359 20.05 -31.64 -12.10
N LYS A 360 19.81 -32.86 -11.58
CA LYS A 360 18.60 -33.70 -11.74
C LYS A 360 17.30 -32.90 -11.96
N PHE A 361 16.80 -32.98 -13.19
CA PHE A 361 15.55 -32.41 -13.65
C PHE A 361 14.32 -33.01 -12.94
N MET A 362 13.46 -32.15 -12.40
CA MET A 362 12.03 -32.44 -12.24
C MET A 362 11.23 -31.26 -12.80
N SER A 363 10.64 -31.42 -13.99
CA SER A 363 9.62 -30.45 -14.44
C SER A 363 8.41 -30.54 -13.54
N LYS A 364 8.17 -29.51 -12.72
CA LYS A 364 6.93 -29.38 -11.97
C LYS A 364 5.85 -28.85 -12.90
N ILE A 365 4.77 -29.62 -13.07
CA ILE A 365 3.55 -29.14 -13.72
C ILE A 365 2.75 -28.41 -12.66
N ILE A 366 2.45 -27.15 -12.91
CA ILE A 366 1.73 -26.27 -12.00
C ILE A 366 0.23 -26.38 -12.27
N GLU A 367 -0.55 -26.43 -11.19
CA GLU A 367 -2.01 -26.43 -11.28
C GLU A 367 -2.53 -25.12 -11.88
N LYS A 368 -3.57 -25.21 -12.70
CA LYS A 368 -4.13 -24.06 -13.40
C LYS A 368 -5.04 -23.25 -12.47
N ASN A 369 -5.10 -21.95 -12.71
CA ASN A 369 -6.09 -21.09 -12.06
C ASN A 369 -7.49 -21.37 -12.60
N SER A 370 -8.49 -21.31 -11.72
CA SER A 370 -9.90 -21.14 -12.12
C SER A 370 -10.21 -19.68 -12.48
N LEU A 371 -11.36 -19.44 -13.11
CA LEU A 371 -11.83 -18.06 -13.38
C LEU A 371 -11.99 -17.24 -12.09
N GLU A 372 -12.42 -17.87 -11.00
CA GLU A 372 -12.54 -17.20 -9.69
C GLU A 372 -11.17 -16.89 -9.06
N ASP A 373 -10.13 -17.69 -9.33
CA ASP A 373 -8.77 -17.39 -8.87
C ASP A 373 -8.19 -16.16 -9.59
N ASN A 374 -8.52 -15.98 -10.87
CA ASN A 374 -8.06 -14.84 -11.67
C ASN A 374 -8.85 -13.55 -11.41
N ARG A 375 -10.05 -13.64 -10.84
CA ARG A 375 -10.95 -12.51 -10.65
C ARG A 375 -10.38 -11.47 -9.68
N PHE A 376 -10.33 -10.21 -10.12
CA PHE A 376 -9.98 -9.08 -9.24
C PHE A 376 -11.10 -8.79 -8.23
N LYS A 377 -10.79 -8.91 -6.94
CA LYS A 377 -11.78 -8.62 -5.88
C LYS A 377 -11.91 -7.13 -5.59
N THR A 378 -10.87 -6.36 -5.86
CA THR A 378 -10.83 -4.91 -5.61
C THR A 378 -10.04 -4.18 -6.70
N ILE A 379 -10.29 -2.88 -6.86
CA ILE A 379 -9.49 -2.01 -7.75
C ILE A 379 -8.01 -1.99 -7.31
N SER A 380 -7.73 -2.08 -6.01
CA SER A 380 -6.35 -2.08 -5.50
C SER A 380 -5.58 -3.32 -5.93
N ASP A 381 -6.22 -4.49 -5.95
CA ASP A 381 -5.66 -5.75 -6.45
C ASP A 381 -5.33 -5.64 -7.95
N PHE A 382 -6.25 -5.11 -8.75
CA PHE A 382 -5.99 -4.79 -10.17
C PHE A 382 -4.81 -3.84 -10.35
N LYS A 383 -4.78 -2.72 -9.60
CA LYS A 383 -3.68 -1.75 -9.67
C LYS A 383 -2.34 -2.38 -9.33
N TRP A 384 -2.32 -3.24 -8.32
CA TRP A 384 -1.11 -3.93 -7.90
C TRP A 384 -0.61 -4.86 -9.02
N CYS A 385 -1.48 -5.68 -9.61
CA CYS A 385 -1.14 -6.57 -10.73
C CYS A 385 -0.49 -5.80 -11.89
N VAL A 386 -1.17 -4.77 -12.41
CA VAL A 386 -0.67 -3.97 -13.54
C VAL A 386 0.67 -3.28 -13.22
N ASN A 387 0.79 -2.65 -12.04
CA ASN A 387 2.03 -1.94 -11.66
C ASN A 387 3.21 -2.91 -11.44
N SER A 388 2.92 -4.14 -11.05
CA SER A 388 3.88 -5.25 -10.92
C SER A 388 4.23 -5.90 -12.25
N GLY A 389 3.78 -5.36 -13.39
CA GLY A 389 4.08 -5.90 -14.72
C GLY A 389 3.16 -7.04 -15.14
N GLY A 390 2.05 -7.25 -14.43
CA GLY A 390 1.05 -8.26 -14.75
C GLY A 390 0.35 -7.99 -16.07
N GLU A 391 0.50 -8.91 -17.01
CA GLU A 391 -0.31 -8.94 -18.24
C GLU A 391 -1.66 -9.55 -17.89
N ILE A 392 -2.74 -8.97 -18.42
CA ILE A 392 -4.12 -9.35 -18.07
C ILE A 392 -4.91 -9.59 -19.35
N GLU A 393 -5.68 -10.67 -19.36
CA GLU A 393 -6.74 -10.91 -20.33
C GLU A 393 -8.08 -11.05 -19.61
N PHE A 394 -9.12 -10.38 -20.12
CA PHE A 394 -10.47 -10.50 -19.59
C PHE A 394 -11.52 -10.41 -20.68
N GLU A 395 -12.69 -10.94 -20.36
CA GLU A 395 -13.87 -10.92 -21.22
C GLU A 395 -14.95 -10.01 -20.65
N TYR A 396 -15.56 -9.24 -21.55
CA TYR A 396 -16.75 -8.46 -21.26
C TYR A 396 -17.63 -8.36 -22.52
N ASN A 397 -18.91 -8.71 -22.40
CA ASN A 397 -19.88 -8.77 -23.51
C ASN A 397 -19.37 -9.55 -24.74
N ASP A 398 -18.86 -10.77 -24.54
CA ASP A 398 -18.30 -11.65 -25.59
C ASP A 398 -17.06 -11.10 -26.33
N ARG A 399 -16.48 -10.00 -25.85
CA ARG A 399 -15.27 -9.38 -26.39
C ARG A 399 -14.11 -9.60 -25.43
N VAL A 400 -12.93 -9.86 -25.97
CA VAL A 400 -11.72 -10.14 -25.19
C VAL A 400 -10.82 -8.90 -25.22
N PHE A 401 -10.27 -8.54 -24.07
CA PHE A 401 -9.40 -7.38 -23.92
C PHE A 401 -8.08 -7.81 -23.28
N GLY A 402 -6.99 -7.18 -23.74
CA GLY A 402 -5.64 -7.40 -23.21
C GLY A 402 -5.06 -6.13 -22.60
N ILE A 403 -4.36 -6.26 -21.47
CA ILE A 403 -3.60 -5.18 -20.82
C ILE A 403 -2.14 -5.61 -20.69
N PHE A 404 -1.24 -4.77 -21.20
CA PHE A 404 0.20 -5.02 -21.29
C PHE A 404 0.98 -3.87 -20.63
N PRO A 405 1.49 -4.01 -19.39
CA PRO A 405 1.98 -2.86 -18.62
C PRO A 405 3.40 -2.37 -18.97
N LYS A 406 4.16 -3.13 -19.76
CA LYS A 406 5.60 -2.90 -20.00
C LYS A 406 5.96 -2.86 -21.48
N LEU A 407 5.20 -2.10 -22.27
CA LEU A 407 5.45 -1.94 -23.70
C LEU A 407 6.02 -0.56 -24.05
N LYS A 408 6.64 -0.46 -25.22
CA LYS A 408 7.08 0.79 -25.83
C LYS A 408 6.30 1.03 -27.10
N ARG A 409 5.68 2.22 -27.21
CA ARG A 409 4.99 2.64 -28.44
C ARG A 409 5.96 2.87 -29.59
N THR A 410 7.15 3.39 -29.28
CA THR A 410 8.24 3.65 -30.23
C THR A 410 9.58 3.33 -29.56
N SER A 411 10.65 3.16 -30.33
CA SER A 411 12.00 2.93 -29.77
C SER A 411 12.45 4.03 -28.80
N GLU A 412 12.00 5.27 -29.04
CA GLU A 412 12.33 6.47 -28.26
C GLU A 412 11.39 6.73 -27.07
N SER A 413 10.23 6.06 -27.00
CA SER A 413 9.29 6.28 -25.90
C SER A 413 9.75 5.60 -24.61
N GLY A 414 9.37 6.19 -23.47
CA GLY A 414 9.41 5.51 -22.18
C GLY A 414 8.52 4.25 -22.16
N MET A 415 8.64 3.45 -21.11
CA MET A 415 7.71 2.34 -20.87
C MET A 415 6.30 2.87 -20.63
N GLN A 416 5.32 2.23 -21.24
CA GLN A 416 3.91 2.60 -21.17
C GLN A 416 3.05 1.34 -20.99
N MET A 417 1.81 1.55 -20.57
CA MET A 417 0.79 0.50 -20.49
C MET A 417 -0.07 0.56 -21.75
N LEU A 418 -0.39 -0.59 -22.34
CA LEU A 418 -1.33 -0.69 -23.44
C LEU A 418 -2.56 -1.45 -23.00
N ILE A 419 -3.75 -0.93 -23.30
CA ILE A 419 -4.99 -1.70 -23.30
C ILE A 419 -5.57 -1.73 -24.72
N CYS A 420 -6.07 -2.88 -25.15
CA CYS A 420 -6.68 -3.06 -26.47
C CYS A 420 -7.70 -4.21 -26.46
N GLU A 421 -8.55 -4.23 -27.49
CA GLU A 421 -9.44 -5.37 -27.76
C GLU A 421 -8.70 -6.39 -28.64
N LYS A 422 -8.81 -7.67 -28.27
CA LYS A 422 -8.22 -8.80 -28.98
C LYS A 422 -9.20 -9.37 -30.02
N PHE A 423 -8.64 -10.04 -31.02
CA PHE A 423 -9.40 -10.75 -32.07
C PHE A 423 -10.36 -9.89 -32.91
N VAL A 424 -9.99 -8.64 -33.16
CA VAL A 424 -10.69 -7.71 -34.05
C VAL A 424 -9.84 -7.41 -35.29
N ASP A 425 -10.50 -7.12 -36.42
CA ASP A 425 -9.84 -6.87 -37.71
C ASP A 425 -8.78 -5.75 -37.67
N ASN A 426 -8.98 -4.78 -36.78
CA ASN A 426 -8.03 -3.67 -36.59
C ASN A 426 -7.87 -3.32 -35.11
N GLN A 427 -7.07 -4.13 -34.41
CA GLN A 427 -6.73 -3.92 -33.00
C GLN A 427 -6.18 -2.51 -32.72
N GLN A 428 -5.41 -1.92 -33.65
CA GLN A 428 -4.80 -0.58 -33.48
C GLN A 428 -5.85 0.51 -33.25
N LYS A 429 -7.06 0.36 -33.78
CA LYS A 429 -8.16 1.32 -33.54
C LYS A 429 -8.73 1.25 -32.12
N THR A 430 -8.44 0.17 -31.40
CA THR A 430 -8.88 -0.06 -30.02
C THR A 430 -7.78 0.19 -29.00
N GLU A 431 -6.54 0.42 -29.44
CA GLU A 431 -5.40 0.65 -28.56
C GLU A 431 -5.54 1.98 -27.80
N LYS A 432 -5.33 1.93 -26.49
CA LYS A 432 -5.06 3.11 -25.67
C LYS A 432 -3.74 2.93 -24.94
N TRP A 433 -2.81 3.83 -25.24
CA TRP A 433 -1.50 3.91 -24.59
C TRP A 433 -1.58 4.83 -23.38
N CYS A 434 -1.37 4.26 -22.21
CA CYS A 434 -1.53 4.89 -20.90
C CYS A 434 -0.18 5.07 -20.21
N LYS A 435 -0.05 6.13 -19.43
CA LYS A 435 1.16 6.43 -18.63
C LYS A 435 1.18 5.70 -17.29
N ASP A 436 -0.01 5.48 -16.74
CA ASP A 436 -0.23 4.84 -15.45
C ASP A 436 -1.53 4.02 -15.45
N VAL A 437 -1.72 3.25 -14.38
CA VAL A 437 -2.87 2.35 -14.23
C VAL A 437 -4.19 3.10 -14.03
N ASP A 438 -4.16 4.35 -13.56
CA ASP A 438 -5.35 5.18 -13.44
C ASP A 438 -5.88 5.58 -14.82
N GLU A 439 -4.99 5.90 -15.77
CA GLU A 439 -5.38 6.12 -17.17
C GLU A 439 -5.96 4.85 -17.84
N VAL A 440 -5.44 3.65 -17.49
CA VAL A 440 -5.99 2.36 -17.94
C VAL A 440 -7.41 2.14 -17.40
N LEU A 441 -7.65 2.46 -16.13
CA LEU A 441 -8.96 2.34 -15.48
C LEU A 441 -10.05 3.24 -16.10
N GLU A 442 -9.65 4.30 -16.81
CA GLU A 442 -10.55 5.18 -17.55
C GLU A 442 -10.71 4.76 -19.03
N TYR A 443 -10.33 3.53 -19.41
CA TYR A 443 -10.68 2.96 -20.71
C TYR A 443 -12.20 2.66 -20.77
N MET A 444 -12.84 2.96 -21.90
CA MET A 444 -14.29 2.82 -22.07
C MET A 444 -14.62 1.54 -22.84
N ILE A 445 -15.52 0.73 -22.30
CA ILE A 445 -16.08 -0.46 -22.94
C ILE A 445 -17.61 -0.34 -22.87
N ASP A 446 -18.27 -0.27 -24.03
CA ASP A 446 -19.72 -0.16 -24.15
C ASP A 446 -20.37 0.98 -23.31
N GLY A 447 -19.65 2.09 -23.15
CA GLY A 447 -20.12 3.25 -22.38
C GLY A 447 -19.88 3.14 -20.87
N GLU A 448 -19.30 2.05 -20.38
CA GLU A 448 -18.83 1.90 -19.00
C GLU A 448 -17.31 2.07 -18.91
N ARG A 449 -16.82 2.65 -17.82
CA ARG A 449 -15.38 2.72 -17.57
C ARG A 449 -14.88 1.38 -17.03
N LEU A 450 -13.67 0.99 -17.40
CA LEU A 450 -13.02 -0.22 -16.90
C LEU A 450 -13.06 -0.30 -15.37
N ARG A 451 -12.85 0.81 -14.67
CA ARG A 451 -12.92 0.88 -13.19
C ARG A 451 -14.25 0.43 -12.59
N ASP A 452 -15.34 0.56 -13.33
CA ASP A 452 -16.70 0.28 -12.86
C ASP A 452 -17.08 -1.20 -13.11
N ILE A 453 -16.34 -1.88 -13.99
CA ILE A 453 -16.60 -3.27 -14.42
C ILE A 453 -15.49 -4.26 -14.05
N ILE A 454 -14.23 -3.87 -13.90
CA ILE A 454 -13.06 -4.78 -13.78
C ILE A 454 -13.13 -5.78 -12.63
N THR A 455 -13.89 -5.50 -11.57
CA THR A 455 -14.10 -6.45 -10.46
C THR A 455 -15.24 -7.44 -10.68
N LYS A 456 -15.92 -7.32 -11.82
CA LYS A 456 -17.12 -8.08 -12.23
C LYS A 456 -16.93 -8.82 -13.56
N VAL A 457 -15.93 -8.44 -14.36
CA VAL A 457 -15.58 -9.13 -15.61
C VAL A 457 -15.04 -10.53 -15.34
N GLU A 458 -15.12 -11.39 -16.35
CA GLU A 458 -14.46 -12.69 -16.33
C GLU A 458 -13.00 -12.50 -16.72
N VAL A 459 -12.09 -12.62 -15.77
CA VAL A 459 -10.65 -12.52 -16.03
C VAL A 459 -10.15 -13.90 -16.45
N THR A 460 -9.79 -14.04 -17.72
CA THR A 460 -9.32 -15.31 -18.29
C THR A 460 -7.86 -15.57 -17.96
N ASP A 461 -7.06 -14.49 -17.87
CA ASP A 461 -5.65 -14.57 -17.50
C ASP A 461 -5.20 -13.34 -16.71
N ARG A 462 -4.29 -13.55 -15.76
CA ARG A 462 -3.41 -12.50 -15.23
C ARG A 462 -2.09 -13.12 -14.74
N THR A 463 -0.95 -12.60 -15.20
CA THR A 463 0.35 -13.22 -14.95
C THR A 463 0.85 -13.12 -13.50
N ILE A 464 0.34 -12.18 -12.69
CA ILE A 464 0.69 -12.01 -11.26
C ILE A 464 -0.49 -11.57 -10.38
#